data_AF-A0A1F5BLB3-F1
#
_entry.id   AF-A0A1F5BLB3-F1
#
_cell.length_a   1.000
_cell.length_b   1.000
_cell.length_c   1.000
_cell.angle_alpha   90.00
_cell.angle_beta   90.00
_cell.angle_gamma   90.00
#
_symmetry.space_group_name_H-M   'P 1'
#
loop_
_entity.id
_entity.type
_entity.pdbx_description
1 polymer ?
#
loop_
_entity_poly.entity_id
_entity_poly.type
_entity_poly.pdbx_seq_one_letter_code
_entity_poly.pdbx_strand_id
1 'polypeptide(L)'
;MKNIWAKFILSGVIVAALGLGSMIIPSADWPQDKTPRIFSLPELEKPRQICVENGRAYIVDQNGIVVYDINDGHLLKKIGKRGQGPGEFRSLVRLSMFPDRLVIRDQPIIKFFTIDGKYSGEIKEPGGIGFYPFLPVGENYFGFPMDFKDDGSLIPPAGRIYDNNFKLKNKFFGAFSPGPPPPPPPGSQPSGPKTDLSLIENYEDAIVQGDRIYVADSRKGLSISVFDKDGNSLYEIHHEIDKVKVPKDYLKNVIKAKKASNEWEIYYAKFNLAVPDYFPAFFGFKMDGDRIYVVTPALKGDLYEIIVMNLEGKILDKSFCFPIQPNYENPALFSLSYDIEKNQVVWYVYNDAKESYELHIR
;
A
#
# COMPACT_ATOMS: atom_id res chain seq x y z
N MET A 1 26.70 -80.65 -7.74
CA MET A 1 27.30 -80.37 -9.07
C MET A 1 27.27 -78.87 -9.30
N LYS A 2 28.46 -78.30 -9.56
CA LYS A 2 28.77 -77.01 -10.21
C LYS A 2 28.21 -75.69 -9.66
N ASN A 3 29.15 -74.94 -9.07
CA ASN A 3 29.35 -73.48 -9.05
C ASN A 3 28.60 -72.65 -10.11
N ILE A 4 28.24 -71.40 -9.78
CA ILE A 4 28.84 -70.17 -10.35
C ILE A 4 28.35 -68.92 -9.56
N TRP A 5 29.27 -67.96 -9.49
CA TRP A 5 29.30 -66.68 -8.77
C TRP A 5 28.23 -65.64 -9.18
N ALA A 6 27.86 -64.73 -8.26
CA ALA A 6 28.21 -63.29 -8.35
C ALA A 6 27.56 -62.47 -7.20
N LYS A 7 28.37 -61.59 -6.60
CA LYS A 7 27.99 -60.56 -5.62
C LYS A 7 27.24 -59.41 -6.31
N PHE A 8 26.24 -58.83 -5.65
CA PHE A 8 25.97 -57.39 -5.72
C PHE A 8 25.49 -56.86 -4.36
N ILE A 9 26.04 -55.70 -4.03
CA ILE A 9 25.89 -54.92 -2.80
C ILE A 9 24.50 -54.26 -2.81
N LEU A 10 23.67 -54.51 -1.80
CA LEU A 10 22.55 -53.63 -1.47
C LEU A 10 22.96 -52.74 -0.29
N SER A 11 23.35 -51.51 -0.59
CA SER A 11 23.30 -50.41 0.37
C SER A 11 21.83 -50.04 0.60
N GLY A 12 21.29 -50.43 1.75
CA GLY A 12 19.94 -50.07 2.17
C GLY A 12 19.84 -48.56 2.41
N VAL A 13 19.08 -47.87 1.57
CA VAL A 13 18.59 -46.51 1.84
C VAL A 13 17.46 -46.62 2.85
N ILE A 14 17.68 -46.09 4.05
CA ILE A 14 16.63 -45.87 5.04
C ILE A 14 15.77 -44.70 4.51
N VAL A 15 14.57 -45.01 4.02
CA VAL A 15 13.54 -44.00 3.77
C VAL A 15 12.95 -43.62 5.13
N ALA A 16 13.44 -42.54 5.72
CA ALA A 16 12.77 -41.90 6.83
C ALA A 16 11.55 -41.15 6.28
N ALA A 17 10.37 -41.72 6.48
CA ALA A 17 9.10 -41.03 6.29
C ALA A 17 8.99 -39.93 7.36
N LEU A 18 9.45 -38.73 7.05
CA LEU A 18 9.13 -37.54 7.83
C LEU A 18 7.67 -37.18 7.56
N GLY A 19 6.82 -37.51 8.52
CA GLY A 19 5.46 -37.02 8.57
C GLY A 19 5.49 -35.49 8.52
N LEU A 20 4.80 -34.93 7.53
CA LEU A 20 4.44 -33.52 7.47
C LEU A 20 3.54 -33.21 8.66
N GLY A 21 4.15 -32.93 9.81
CA GLY A 21 3.45 -32.30 10.91
C GLY A 21 3.00 -30.93 10.44
N SER A 22 1.70 -30.74 10.29
CA SER A 22 1.09 -29.42 10.14
C SER A 22 1.51 -28.61 11.36
N MET A 23 2.49 -27.71 11.21
CA MET A 23 2.75 -26.71 12.23
C MET A 23 1.47 -25.90 12.38
N ILE A 24 0.81 -26.05 13.53
CA ILE A 24 -0.24 -25.15 13.95
C ILE A 24 0.46 -23.82 14.22
N ILE A 25 0.44 -22.94 13.22
CA ILE A 25 0.84 -21.55 13.39
C ILE A 25 -0.21 -20.94 14.31
N PRO A 26 0.15 -20.41 15.49
CA PRO A 26 -0.80 -19.72 16.35
C PRO A 26 -1.44 -18.59 15.53
N SER A 27 -2.76 -18.63 15.37
CA SER A 27 -3.47 -17.55 14.67
C SER A 27 -3.22 -16.26 15.43
N ALA A 28 -2.99 -15.16 14.72
CA ALA A 28 -2.98 -13.85 15.34
C ALA A 28 -4.32 -13.65 16.08
N ASP A 29 -4.27 -12.96 17.22
CA ASP A 29 -5.45 -12.66 18.05
C ASP A 29 -6.36 -11.63 17.33
N TRP A 30 -6.95 -12.04 16.21
CA TRP A 30 -8.01 -11.28 15.54
C TRP A 30 -9.25 -11.28 16.45
N PRO A 31 -9.96 -10.15 16.58
CA PRO A 31 -11.22 -10.10 17.29
C PRO A 31 -12.17 -11.20 16.78
N GLN A 32 -12.73 -11.97 17.71
CA GLN A 32 -13.63 -13.09 17.37
C GLN A 32 -15.00 -12.60 16.88
N ASP A 33 -15.36 -11.35 17.19
CA ASP A 33 -16.58 -10.73 16.68
C ASP A 33 -16.41 -10.41 15.19
N LYS A 34 -17.32 -10.96 14.39
CA LYS A 34 -17.34 -10.76 12.95
C LYS A 34 -18.13 -9.52 12.53
N THR A 35 -18.73 -8.78 13.46
CA THR A 35 -19.48 -7.56 13.15
C THR A 35 -18.58 -6.35 13.37
N PRO A 36 -18.38 -5.47 12.38
CA PRO A 36 -17.65 -4.24 12.57
C PRO A 36 -18.33 -3.36 13.62
N ARG A 37 -17.53 -2.70 14.47
CA ARG A 37 -17.98 -1.54 15.25
C ARG A 37 -18.12 -0.36 14.30
N ILE A 38 -19.25 0.34 14.35
CA ILE A 38 -19.57 1.43 13.43
C ILE A 38 -19.85 2.71 14.21
N PHE A 39 -19.13 3.78 13.86
CA PHE A 39 -19.32 5.11 14.42
C PHE A 39 -19.61 6.12 13.31
N SER A 40 -20.51 7.08 13.55
CA SER A 40 -20.79 8.14 12.57
C SER A 40 -19.68 9.19 12.60
N LEU A 41 -19.30 9.72 11.43
CA LEU A 41 -18.26 10.75 11.26
C LEU A 41 -18.85 12.00 10.59
N PRO A 42 -19.74 12.74 11.28
CA PRO A 42 -20.46 13.87 10.68
C PRO A 42 -19.56 15.06 10.33
N GLU A 43 -18.32 15.10 10.83
CA GLU A 43 -17.37 16.19 10.56
C GLU A 43 -16.57 16.01 9.27
N LEU A 44 -16.64 14.85 8.62
CA LEU A 44 -15.92 14.57 7.38
C LEU A 44 -16.70 15.03 6.14
N GLU A 45 -16.01 15.67 5.21
CA GLU A 45 -16.60 16.11 3.94
C GLU A 45 -16.08 15.27 2.76
N LYS A 46 -14.76 15.11 2.65
CA LYS A 46 -14.07 14.36 1.59
C LYS A 46 -12.78 13.72 2.13
N PRO A 47 -12.90 12.69 2.98
CA PRO A 47 -11.76 11.94 3.49
C PRO A 47 -10.99 11.26 2.36
N ARG A 48 -9.66 11.30 2.43
CA ARG A 48 -8.73 10.78 1.41
C ARG A 48 -7.79 9.72 1.93
N GLN A 49 -7.50 9.75 3.23
CA GLN A 49 -6.60 8.82 3.87
C GLN A 49 -6.99 8.65 5.34
N ILE A 50 -6.80 7.45 5.88
CA ILE A 50 -6.81 7.16 7.31
C ILE A 50 -5.47 6.56 7.73
N CYS A 51 -4.97 6.98 8.89
CA CYS A 51 -3.89 6.33 9.62
C CYS A 51 -4.35 6.03 11.04
N VAL A 52 -3.96 4.89 11.60
CA VAL A 52 -4.35 4.47 12.95
C VAL A 52 -3.14 4.17 13.80
N GLU A 53 -3.10 4.76 14.99
CA GLU A 53 -1.99 4.59 15.92
C GLU A 53 -2.48 4.91 17.33
N ASN A 54 -2.11 4.06 18.29
CA ASN A 54 -2.42 4.21 19.71
C ASN A 54 -3.92 4.44 19.99
N GLY A 55 -4.79 3.70 19.31
CA GLY A 55 -6.24 3.79 19.50
C GLY A 55 -6.88 5.04 18.88
N ARG A 56 -6.18 5.74 17.97
CA ARG A 56 -6.68 6.97 17.35
C ARG A 56 -6.67 6.84 15.83
N ALA A 57 -7.78 7.21 15.20
CA ALA A 57 -7.89 7.33 13.75
C ALA A 57 -7.64 8.77 13.31
N TYR A 58 -6.56 9.00 12.58
CA TYR A 58 -6.19 10.26 11.94
C TYR A 58 -6.67 10.25 10.49
N ILE A 59 -7.71 11.03 10.19
CA ILE A 59 -8.33 11.05 8.86
C ILE A 59 -7.98 12.35 8.16
N VAL A 60 -7.28 12.25 7.03
CA VAL A 60 -7.01 13.35 6.12
C VAL A 60 -8.30 13.69 5.38
N ASP A 61 -8.80 14.91 5.60
CA ASP A 61 -10.04 15.43 5.02
C ASP A 61 -9.79 16.71 4.21
N GLN A 62 -10.81 17.19 3.48
CA GLN A 62 -10.75 18.42 2.69
C GLN A 62 -10.26 19.64 3.52
N ASN A 63 -10.66 19.72 4.79
CA ASN A 63 -10.45 20.91 5.62
C ASN A 63 -9.36 20.75 6.68
N GLY A 64 -8.61 19.65 6.69
CA GLY A 64 -7.54 19.38 7.65
C GLY A 64 -7.45 17.91 8.00
N ILE A 65 -6.94 17.60 9.19
CA ILE A 65 -6.95 16.24 9.72
C ILE A 65 -7.94 16.19 10.89
N VAL A 66 -8.83 15.21 10.85
CA VAL A 66 -9.81 14.96 11.92
C VAL A 66 -9.40 13.70 12.66
N VAL A 67 -9.36 13.77 13.99
CA VAL A 67 -8.85 12.68 14.85
C VAL A 67 -9.98 12.15 15.71
N TYR A 68 -10.22 10.84 15.65
CA TYR A 68 -11.25 10.14 16.43
C TYR A 68 -10.62 9.07 17.34
N ASP A 69 -11.26 8.80 18.47
CA ASP A 69 -10.94 7.61 19.28
C ASP A 69 -11.60 6.38 18.64
N ILE A 70 -10.84 5.30 18.41
CA ILE A 70 -11.39 4.11 17.75
C ILE A 70 -12.18 3.21 18.71
N ASN A 71 -12.16 3.46 20.02
CA ASN A 71 -12.86 2.64 21.00
C ASN A 71 -14.35 2.99 21.10
N ASP A 72 -14.68 4.27 21.01
CA ASP A 72 -16.04 4.81 21.18
C ASP A 72 -16.48 5.78 20.07
N GLY A 73 -15.59 6.11 19.13
CA GLY A 73 -15.88 6.92 17.95
C GLY A 73 -15.97 8.42 18.19
N HIS A 74 -15.63 8.92 19.38
CA HIS A 74 -15.75 10.36 19.64
C HIS A 74 -14.66 11.17 18.95
N LEU A 75 -15.01 12.37 18.51
CA LEU A 75 -14.06 13.34 17.97
C LEU A 75 -13.11 13.79 19.09
N LEU A 76 -11.81 13.55 18.89
CA LEU A 76 -10.76 13.99 19.81
C LEU A 76 -10.30 15.41 19.51
N LYS A 77 -9.96 15.69 18.24
CA LYS A 77 -9.43 17.00 17.81
C LYS A 77 -9.44 17.15 16.30
N LYS A 78 -9.19 18.40 15.85
CA LYS A 78 -8.84 18.74 14.47
C LYS A 78 -7.43 19.32 14.44
N ILE A 79 -6.62 18.89 13.47
CA ILE A 79 -5.24 19.35 13.28
C ILE A 79 -5.18 20.15 11.98
N GLY A 80 -4.68 21.38 12.09
CA GLY A 80 -4.60 22.32 10.98
C GLY A 80 -5.97 22.73 10.43
N LYS A 81 -5.93 23.53 9.37
CA LYS A 81 -7.10 23.98 8.61
C LYS A 81 -6.70 24.40 7.21
N ARG A 82 -7.65 24.63 6.31
CA ARG A 82 -7.37 25.21 4.99
C ARG A 82 -6.72 26.59 5.12
N GLY A 83 -5.61 26.81 4.41
CA GLY A 83 -4.89 28.08 4.41
C GLY A 83 -3.46 27.97 3.88
N GLN A 84 -2.64 28.98 4.15
CA GLN A 84 -1.24 29.06 3.70
C GLN A 84 -0.27 29.43 4.83
N GLY A 85 -0.78 29.72 6.03
CA GLY A 85 0.04 30.04 7.19
C GLY A 85 0.70 28.81 7.84
N PRO A 86 1.52 29.04 8.89
CA PRO A 86 2.12 27.97 9.68
C PRO A 86 1.06 27.01 10.23
N GLY A 87 1.21 25.72 9.95
CA GLY A 87 0.25 24.69 10.36
C GLY A 87 -1.08 24.64 9.58
N GLU A 88 -1.26 25.49 8.56
CA GLU A 88 -2.40 25.41 7.62
C GLU A 88 -2.05 24.62 6.36
N PHE A 89 -3.06 24.14 5.63
CA PHE A 89 -2.91 23.29 4.46
C PHE A 89 -3.54 23.89 3.20
N ARG A 90 -2.81 23.86 2.08
CA ARG A 90 -3.31 24.31 0.78
C ARG A 90 -3.98 23.17 0.01
N SER A 91 -3.30 22.03 -0.06
CA SER A 91 -3.61 20.85 -0.84
C SER A 91 -3.08 19.63 -0.10
N LEU A 92 -3.67 19.34 1.06
CA LEU A 92 -3.33 18.19 1.89
C LEU A 92 -3.39 16.88 1.07
N VAL A 93 -2.23 16.25 0.86
CA VAL A 93 -2.06 15.10 -0.04
C VAL A 93 -1.92 13.80 0.73
N ARG A 94 -0.99 13.73 1.70
CA ARG A 94 -0.64 12.49 2.39
C ARG A 94 -0.20 12.74 3.82
N LEU A 95 -0.60 11.86 4.73
CA LEU A 95 -0.14 11.77 6.10
C LEU A 95 0.79 10.56 6.24
N SER A 96 1.85 10.70 7.03
CA SER A 96 2.69 9.58 7.48
C SER A 96 2.97 9.75 8.95
N MET A 97 2.82 8.65 9.70
CA MET A 97 2.96 8.64 11.15
C MET A 97 4.32 8.08 11.53
N PHE A 98 4.98 8.75 12.47
CA PHE A 98 6.18 8.30 13.14
C PHE A 98 5.90 8.27 14.65
N PRO A 99 6.66 7.51 15.45
CA PRO A 99 6.42 7.39 16.88
C PRO A 99 6.34 8.73 17.64
N ASP A 100 7.06 9.75 17.17
CA ASP A 100 7.19 11.06 17.82
C ASP A 100 6.49 12.22 17.08
N ARG A 101 6.09 12.02 15.82
CA ARG A 101 5.62 13.12 14.95
C ARG A 101 4.71 12.67 13.81
N LEU A 102 3.95 13.62 13.30
CA LEU A 102 3.21 13.53 12.05
C LEU A 102 4.00 14.23 10.95
N VAL A 103 4.15 13.56 9.81
CA VAL A 103 4.73 14.12 8.59
C VAL A 103 3.63 14.26 7.56
N ILE A 104 3.35 15.49 7.17
CA ILE A 104 2.21 15.83 6.32
C ILE A 104 2.69 16.46 5.03
N ARG A 105 2.32 15.87 3.91
CA ARG A 105 2.61 16.39 2.59
C ARG A 105 1.50 17.31 2.11
N ASP A 106 1.80 18.60 2.06
CA ASP A 106 0.97 19.69 1.54
C ASP A 106 1.70 20.32 0.34
N GLN A 107 1.65 19.64 -0.80
CA GLN A 107 2.59 19.82 -1.91
C GLN A 107 2.78 21.30 -2.32
N PRO A 108 4.04 21.78 -2.51
CA PRO A 108 5.33 21.07 -2.39
C PRO A 108 5.98 21.18 -1.00
N ILE A 109 5.18 21.45 0.04
CA ILE A 109 5.67 21.63 1.41
C ILE A 109 5.41 20.34 2.19
N ILE A 110 6.38 19.92 2.98
CA ILE A 110 6.20 18.88 3.99
C ILE A 110 6.18 19.58 5.35
N LYS A 111 5.08 19.41 6.07
CA LYS A 111 4.84 20.01 7.38
C LYS A 111 4.99 18.95 8.47
N PHE A 112 5.61 19.33 9.57
CA PHE A 112 5.84 18.50 10.73
C PHE A 112 4.93 18.96 11.87
N PHE A 113 4.34 18.00 12.55
CA PHE A 113 3.56 18.23 13.76
C PHE A 113 3.95 17.22 14.82
N THR A 114 3.80 17.57 16.09
CA THR A 114 3.83 16.58 17.17
C THR A 114 2.64 15.63 17.04
N ILE A 115 2.71 14.47 17.70
CA ILE A 115 1.59 13.50 17.72
C ILE A 115 0.29 14.11 18.26
N ASP A 116 0.40 15.15 19.10
CA ASP A 116 -0.72 15.91 19.64
C ASP A 116 -1.32 16.93 18.67
N GLY A 117 -0.69 17.15 17.51
CA GLY A 117 -1.15 18.07 16.48
C GLY A 117 -0.60 19.48 16.59
N LYS A 118 0.50 19.71 17.31
CA LYS A 118 1.17 21.02 17.35
C LYS A 118 2.16 21.13 16.20
N TYR A 119 2.02 22.16 15.37
CA TYR A 119 2.96 22.47 14.30
C TYR A 119 4.38 22.67 14.84
N SER A 120 5.37 22.01 14.24
CA SER A 120 6.78 22.05 14.66
C SER A 120 7.73 22.54 13.58
N GLY A 121 7.29 22.65 12.32
CA GLY A 121 8.08 23.20 11.24
C GLY A 121 7.66 22.68 9.88
N GLU A 122 8.37 23.12 8.84
CA GLU A 122 8.15 22.67 7.49
C GLU A 122 9.42 22.75 6.64
N ILE A 123 9.44 21.94 5.58
CA ILE A 123 10.48 21.94 4.56
C ILE A 123 9.82 21.97 3.18
N LYS A 124 10.52 22.51 2.20
CA LYS A 124 10.14 22.37 0.80
C LYS A 124 10.77 21.10 0.25
N GLU A 125 9.95 20.17 -0.23
CA GLU A 125 10.46 18.94 -0.84
C GLU A 125 11.23 19.25 -2.14
N PRO A 126 12.19 18.40 -2.54
CA PRO A 126 12.79 18.51 -3.86
C PRO A 126 11.72 18.35 -4.95
N GLY A 127 11.85 19.09 -6.05
CA GLY A 127 10.88 19.01 -7.15
C GLY A 127 10.74 17.60 -7.72
N GLY A 128 9.58 17.29 -8.30
CA GLY A 128 9.34 16.02 -9.00
C GLY A 128 8.93 14.85 -8.11
N ILE A 129 8.75 15.03 -6.80
CA ILE A 129 8.14 13.98 -5.97
C ILE A 129 6.66 13.85 -6.35
N GLY A 130 6.29 12.68 -6.91
CA GLY A 130 4.95 12.42 -7.42
C GLY A 130 3.98 11.95 -6.37
N PHE A 131 3.30 10.84 -6.65
CA PHE A 131 2.38 10.17 -5.72
C PHE A 131 3.09 9.45 -4.55
N TYR A 132 4.27 8.91 -4.82
CA TYR A 132 5.06 8.14 -3.87
C TYR A 132 5.55 8.97 -2.68
N PRO A 133 5.82 8.33 -1.53
CA PRO A 133 6.21 9.05 -0.34
C PRO A 133 7.59 9.70 -0.50
N PHE A 134 7.76 10.87 0.13
CA PHE A 134 9.07 11.44 0.44
C PHE A 134 9.13 11.64 1.95
N LEU A 135 9.94 10.83 2.63
CA LEU A 135 9.87 10.68 4.07
C LEU A 135 11.27 10.66 4.70
N PRO A 136 11.39 11.13 5.95
CA PRO A 136 12.62 11.00 6.70
C PRO A 136 12.92 9.53 7.05
N VAL A 137 14.20 9.17 7.09
CA VAL A 137 14.72 7.88 7.55
C VAL A 137 16.09 8.09 8.19
N GLY A 138 16.19 7.84 9.50
CA GLY A 138 17.33 8.31 10.30
C GLY A 138 17.59 9.81 10.10
N GLU A 139 18.82 10.18 9.76
CA GLU A 139 19.22 11.54 9.39
C GLU A 139 19.08 11.88 7.90
N ASN A 140 18.51 11.00 7.09
CA ASN A 140 18.33 11.17 5.65
C ASN A 140 16.84 11.30 5.28
N TYR A 141 16.59 11.46 3.99
CA TYR A 141 15.27 11.33 3.38
C TYR A 141 15.31 10.30 2.26
N PHE A 142 14.22 9.61 2.02
CA PHE A 142 14.05 8.81 0.81
C PHE A 142 12.84 9.26 0.00
N GLY A 143 12.83 8.94 -1.29
CA GLY A 143 11.64 9.09 -2.12
C GLY A 143 11.80 8.51 -3.53
N PHE A 144 10.71 8.56 -4.29
CA PHE A 144 10.62 8.07 -5.68
C PHE A 144 10.16 9.21 -6.60
N PRO A 145 11.08 10.06 -7.09
CA PRO A 145 10.70 11.16 -7.97
C PRO A 145 10.20 10.65 -9.33
N MET A 146 9.28 11.42 -9.89
CA MET A 146 8.81 11.36 -11.27
C MET A 146 9.69 12.27 -12.12
N ASP A 147 10.66 11.67 -12.78
CA ASP A 147 11.47 12.36 -13.79
C ASP A 147 10.88 12.13 -15.18
N PHE A 148 11.14 13.03 -16.11
CA PHE A 148 10.71 12.91 -17.50
C PHE A 148 11.93 12.92 -18.42
N LYS A 149 11.85 12.18 -19.53
CA LYS A 149 12.83 12.29 -20.63
C LYS A 149 12.57 13.56 -21.43
N ASP A 150 13.52 13.91 -22.30
CA ASP A 150 13.40 15.07 -23.20
C ASP A 150 12.18 15.00 -24.13
N ASP A 151 11.71 13.78 -24.45
CA ASP A 151 10.51 13.54 -25.25
C ASP A 151 9.19 13.67 -24.44
N GLY A 152 9.27 14.01 -23.16
CA GLY A 152 8.13 14.14 -22.25
C GLY A 152 7.60 12.81 -21.68
N SER A 153 8.19 11.66 -22.03
CA SER A 153 7.82 10.38 -21.44
C SER A 153 8.32 10.25 -20.00
N LEU A 154 7.50 9.64 -19.15
CA LEU A 154 7.83 9.41 -17.74
C LEU A 154 8.97 8.40 -17.61
N ILE A 155 9.98 8.73 -16.82
CA ILE A 155 10.99 7.78 -16.34
C ILE A 155 10.39 7.05 -15.13
N PRO A 156 10.34 5.71 -15.15
CA PRO A 156 9.84 4.91 -14.04
C PRO A 156 10.43 5.36 -12.68
N PRO A 157 9.60 5.66 -11.67
CA PRO A 157 10.07 6.20 -10.40
C PRO A 157 11.00 5.21 -9.68
N ALA A 158 12.21 5.66 -9.34
CA ALA A 158 13.23 4.83 -8.71
C ALA A 158 13.65 5.37 -7.34
N GLY A 159 14.02 4.47 -6.43
CA GLY A 159 14.30 4.82 -5.03
C GLY A 159 15.59 5.61 -4.88
N ARG A 160 15.51 6.77 -4.21
CA ARG A 160 16.65 7.66 -3.94
C ARG A 160 16.75 7.99 -2.47
N ILE A 161 17.98 8.10 -1.98
CA ILE A 161 18.33 8.64 -0.65
C ILE A 161 18.91 10.03 -0.83
N TYR A 162 18.46 10.97 0.00
CA TYR A 162 18.89 12.35 0.05
C TYR A 162 19.43 12.70 1.44
N ASP A 163 20.42 13.57 1.52
CA ASP A 163 20.85 14.16 2.78
C ASP A 163 19.85 15.21 3.30
N ASN A 164 20.12 15.79 4.47
CA ASN A 164 19.30 16.85 5.08
C ASN A 164 19.26 18.16 4.26
N ASN A 165 20.12 18.32 3.25
CA ASN A 165 20.10 19.44 2.31
C ASN A 165 19.45 19.05 0.97
N PHE A 166 18.77 17.90 0.92
CA PHE A 166 18.15 17.30 -0.26
C PHE A 166 19.10 17.03 -1.42
N LYS A 167 20.39 16.87 -1.14
CA LYS A 167 21.36 16.39 -2.13
C LYS A 167 21.27 14.87 -2.23
N LEU A 168 21.20 14.36 -3.45
CA LEU A 168 21.20 12.92 -3.71
C LEU A 168 22.48 12.27 -3.14
N LYS A 169 22.31 11.33 -2.22
CA LYS A 169 23.37 10.47 -1.67
C LYS A 169 23.48 9.14 -2.42
N ASN A 170 22.33 8.50 -2.68
CA ASN A 170 22.30 7.13 -3.21
C ASN A 170 21.05 6.86 -4.07
N LYS A 171 21.15 5.86 -4.95
CA LYS A 171 20.01 5.23 -5.65
C LYS A 171 19.93 3.78 -5.16
N PHE A 172 18.85 3.41 -4.48
CA PHE A 172 18.82 2.19 -3.66
C PHE A 172 17.84 1.13 -4.15
N PHE A 173 16.77 1.54 -4.81
CA PHE A 173 15.78 0.64 -5.39
C PHE A 173 15.77 0.83 -6.91
N GLY A 174 15.40 -0.23 -7.62
CA GLY A 174 15.08 -0.15 -9.05
C GLY A 174 13.88 0.77 -9.29
N ALA A 175 13.15 0.53 -10.37
CA ALA A 175 11.98 1.34 -10.67
C ALA A 175 10.67 0.62 -10.31
N PHE A 176 9.72 1.40 -9.82
CA PHE A 176 8.33 1.00 -9.83
C PHE A 176 7.77 0.96 -11.24
N SER A 177 6.55 0.43 -11.40
CA SER A 177 5.87 0.43 -12.69
C SER A 177 5.73 1.86 -13.19
N PRO A 178 5.97 2.12 -14.49
CA PRO A 178 5.51 3.36 -15.06
C PRO A 178 3.99 3.40 -14.87
N GLY A 179 3.50 4.45 -14.21
CA GLY A 179 2.06 4.69 -14.13
C GLY A 179 1.47 4.85 -15.53
N PRO A 180 0.14 4.80 -15.67
CA PRO A 180 -0.49 4.97 -16.97
C PRO A 180 -0.12 6.34 -17.55
N PRO A 181 0.08 6.45 -18.87
CA PRO A 181 0.48 7.71 -19.48
C PRO A 181 -0.58 8.80 -19.19
N PRO A 182 -0.14 10.06 -19.02
CA PRO A 182 -1.08 11.16 -18.81
C PRO A 182 -2.04 11.26 -20.00
N PRO A 183 -3.28 11.74 -19.78
CA PRO A 183 -4.20 11.98 -20.87
C PRO A 183 -3.56 12.95 -21.88
N PRO A 184 -3.70 12.71 -23.19
CA PRO A 184 -3.17 13.60 -24.20
C PRO A 184 -3.82 14.99 -24.08
N PRO A 185 -3.09 16.09 -24.36
CA PRO A 185 -3.63 17.45 -24.24
C PRO A 185 -4.93 17.63 -25.05
N PRO A 186 -5.86 18.48 -24.59
CA PRO A 186 -7.08 18.77 -25.35
C PRO A 186 -6.76 19.22 -26.78
N GLY A 187 -7.42 18.59 -27.77
CA GLY A 187 -7.23 18.90 -29.19
C GLY A 187 -6.05 18.18 -29.88
N SER A 188 -5.23 17.42 -29.14
CA SER A 188 -4.21 16.56 -29.76
C SER A 188 -4.84 15.28 -30.32
N GLN A 189 -4.49 14.93 -31.56
CA GLN A 189 -4.74 13.59 -32.10
C GLN A 189 -3.56 12.69 -31.73
N PRO A 190 -3.80 11.52 -31.11
CA PRO A 190 -2.71 10.58 -30.83
C PRO A 190 -2.07 10.15 -32.16
N SER A 191 -0.80 10.51 -32.36
CA SER A 191 -0.01 10.04 -33.49
C SER A 191 0.70 8.74 -33.10
N GLY A 192 0.21 7.61 -33.59
CA GLY A 192 0.82 6.29 -33.40
C GLY A 192 -0.19 5.17 -33.12
N PRO A 193 0.26 3.91 -33.06
CA PRO A 193 -0.57 2.80 -32.61
C PRO A 193 -1.01 3.02 -31.15
N LYS A 194 -2.20 2.51 -30.79
CA LYS A 194 -2.66 2.53 -29.40
C LYS A 194 -1.67 1.78 -28.51
N THR A 195 -1.36 2.36 -27.35
CA THR A 195 -0.58 1.68 -26.31
C THR A 195 -1.49 0.86 -25.41
N ASP A 196 -0.91 -0.12 -24.74
CA ASP A 196 -1.64 -0.95 -23.79
C ASP A 196 -1.87 -0.18 -22.48
N LEU A 197 -3.07 -0.33 -21.91
CA LEU A 197 -3.47 0.20 -20.61
C LEU A 197 -3.96 -0.97 -19.77
N SER A 198 -3.28 -1.27 -18.67
CA SER A 198 -3.74 -2.32 -17.76
C SER A 198 -5.00 -1.88 -17.04
N LEU A 199 -5.99 -2.76 -16.94
CA LEU A 199 -7.19 -2.54 -16.11
C LEU A 199 -7.01 -3.02 -14.67
N ILE A 200 -5.93 -3.74 -14.39
CA ILE A 200 -5.53 -4.21 -13.07
C ILE A 200 -4.08 -3.79 -12.89
N GLU A 201 -3.86 -2.88 -11.95
CA GLU A 201 -2.55 -2.34 -11.64
C GLU A 201 -1.84 -3.18 -10.59
N ASN A 202 -0.51 -3.17 -10.63
CA ASN A 202 0.31 -3.71 -9.56
C ASN A 202 0.24 -2.80 -8.33
N TYR A 203 0.63 -3.34 -7.19
CA TYR A 203 0.69 -2.60 -5.93
C TYR A 203 2.14 -2.47 -5.49
N GLU A 204 2.52 -1.21 -5.30
CA GLU A 204 3.88 -0.77 -5.02
C GLU A 204 3.79 0.36 -4.00
N ASP A 205 4.47 0.24 -2.87
CA ASP A 205 4.51 1.27 -1.82
C ASP A 205 5.79 1.13 -1.00
N ALA A 206 6.05 2.14 -0.17
CA ALA A 206 7.17 2.12 0.77
C ALA A 206 6.82 2.72 2.12
N ILE A 207 7.26 2.06 3.19
CA ILE A 207 7.05 2.48 4.58
C ILE A 207 8.42 2.55 5.29
N VAL A 208 8.56 3.49 6.21
CA VAL A 208 9.70 3.56 7.12
C VAL A 208 9.30 3.05 8.49
N GLN A 209 10.11 2.13 9.03
CA GLN A 209 9.98 1.65 10.40
C GLN A 209 11.35 1.70 11.06
N GLY A 210 11.50 2.56 12.07
CA GLY A 210 12.81 2.92 12.62
C GLY A 210 13.72 3.52 11.55
N ASP A 211 14.95 3.00 11.44
CA ASP A 211 15.94 3.44 10.45
C ASP A 211 15.98 2.56 9.19
N ARG A 212 14.87 1.87 8.89
CA ARG A 212 14.76 0.97 7.73
C ARG A 212 13.65 1.39 6.79
N ILE A 213 13.88 1.13 5.50
CA ILE A 213 12.92 1.36 4.42
C ILE A 213 12.45 -0.01 3.93
N TYR A 214 11.14 -0.22 3.94
CA TYR A 214 10.50 -1.41 3.42
C TYR A 214 9.79 -1.05 2.12
N VAL A 215 10.20 -1.66 1.01
CA VAL A 215 9.64 -1.41 -0.32
C VAL A 215 8.89 -2.65 -0.78
N ALA A 216 7.57 -2.54 -0.87
CA ALA A 216 6.70 -3.62 -1.30
C ALA A 216 6.49 -3.57 -2.82
N ASP A 217 6.60 -4.72 -3.49
CA ASP A 217 6.49 -4.82 -4.96
C ASP A 217 5.74 -6.09 -5.38
N SER A 218 4.45 -5.96 -5.72
CA SER A 218 3.60 -7.12 -6.02
C SER A 218 3.85 -7.76 -7.39
N ARG A 219 4.72 -7.17 -8.22
CA ARG A 219 5.15 -7.74 -9.52
C ARG A 219 6.04 -8.94 -9.34
N LYS A 220 6.72 -9.02 -8.19
CA LYS A 220 7.70 -10.06 -7.84
C LYS A 220 7.10 -11.12 -6.91
N GLY A 221 5.78 -11.30 -6.92
CA GLY A 221 5.10 -12.12 -5.92
C GLY A 221 4.91 -11.34 -4.62
N LEU A 222 4.83 -12.04 -3.48
CA LEU A 222 4.91 -11.38 -2.18
C LEU A 222 6.38 -11.06 -1.91
N SER A 223 6.82 -9.88 -2.37
CA SER A 223 8.19 -9.37 -2.19
C SER A 223 8.19 -8.03 -1.46
N ILE A 224 9.04 -7.93 -0.44
CA ILE A 224 9.34 -6.70 0.28
C ILE A 224 10.86 -6.59 0.41
N SER A 225 11.45 -5.63 -0.29
CA SER A 225 12.88 -5.32 -0.21
C SER A 225 13.14 -4.41 0.98
N VAL A 226 14.12 -4.75 1.83
CA VAL A 226 14.44 -4.00 3.05
C VAL A 226 15.81 -3.35 2.91
N PHE A 227 15.87 -2.06 3.20
CA PHE A 227 17.08 -1.25 3.11
C PHE A 227 17.35 -0.53 4.43
N ASP A 228 18.60 -0.20 4.69
CA ASP A 228 18.97 0.74 5.76
C ASP A 228 18.68 2.20 5.35
N LYS A 229 18.90 3.13 6.28
CA LYS A 229 18.74 4.58 6.09
C LYS A 229 19.65 5.20 5.03
N ASP A 230 20.69 4.50 4.58
CA ASP A 230 21.63 4.92 3.55
C ASP A 230 21.33 4.24 2.19
N GLY A 231 20.32 3.38 2.14
CA GLY A 231 19.87 2.68 0.94
C GLY A 231 20.68 1.42 0.63
N ASN A 232 21.42 0.87 1.58
CA ASN A 232 22.06 -0.42 1.38
C ASN A 232 21.01 -1.53 1.59
N SER A 233 20.97 -2.51 0.68
CA SER A 233 20.09 -3.65 0.81
C SER A 233 20.50 -4.48 2.02
N LEU A 234 19.54 -4.76 2.91
CA LEU A 234 19.74 -5.59 4.09
C LEU A 234 19.31 -7.02 3.81
N TYR A 235 18.08 -7.20 3.32
CA TYR A 235 17.49 -8.49 2.95
C TYR A 235 16.23 -8.28 2.11
N GLU A 236 15.71 -9.35 1.55
CA GLU A 236 14.42 -9.39 0.86
C GLU A 236 13.52 -10.42 1.54
N ILE A 237 12.30 -10.00 1.86
CA ILE A 237 11.23 -10.90 2.29
C ILE A 237 10.56 -11.39 1.01
N HIS A 238 10.56 -12.70 0.78
CA HIS A 238 9.90 -13.32 -0.36
C HIS A 238 9.14 -14.57 0.06
N HIS A 239 7.85 -14.62 -0.29
CA HIS A 239 7.02 -15.81 -0.10
C HIS A 239 6.31 -16.20 -1.38
N GLU A 240 6.30 -17.50 -1.66
CA GLU A 240 5.41 -18.05 -2.67
C GLU A 240 3.97 -18.05 -2.13
N ILE A 241 3.06 -17.51 -2.94
CA ILE A 241 1.63 -17.49 -2.66
C ILE A 241 0.86 -17.98 -3.87
N ASP A 242 -0.32 -18.53 -3.63
CA ASP A 242 -1.20 -18.99 -4.70
C ASP A 242 -1.70 -17.81 -5.52
N LYS A 243 -1.54 -17.88 -6.84
CA LYS A 243 -2.01 -16.85 -7.75
C LYS A 243 -3.53 -16.94 -7.89
N VAL A 244 -4.21 -15.81 -7.76
CA VAL A 244 -5.67 -15.74 -7.92
C VAL A 244 -6.00 -15.28 -9.33
N LYS A 245 -6.70 -16.14 -10.09
CA LYS A 245 -7.10 -15.86 -11.46
C LYS A 245 -8.13 -14.73 -11.49
N VAL A 246 -7.99 -13.78 -12.42
CA VAL A 246 -8.99 -12.73 -12.63
C VAL A 246 -10.29 -13.35 -13.15
N PRO A 247 -11.42 -13.22 -12.42
CA PRO A 247 -12.69 -13.74 -12.90
C PRO A 247 -13.17 -13.02 -14.16
N LYS A 248 -13.70 -13.76 -15.13
CA LYS A 248 -14.22 -13.17 -16.38
C LYS A 248 -15.31 -12.12 -16.12
N ASP A 249 -16.16 -12.34 -15.12
CA ASP A 249 -17.25 -11.42 -14.81
C ASP A 249 -16.78 -10.14 -14.12
N TYR A 250 -15.70 -10.20 -13.33
CA TYR A 250 -15.02 -9.00 -12.83
C TYR A 250 -14.61 -8.10 -14.00
N LEU A 251 -13.92 -8.67 -14.99
CA LEU A 251 -13.47 -7.91 -16.16
C LEU A 251 -14.63 -7.30 -16.95
N LYS A 252 -15.70 -8.06 -17.19
CA LYS A 252 -16.89 -7.54 -17.89
C LYS A 252 -17.47 -6.33 -17.18
N ASN A 253 -17.53 -6.36 -15.84
CA ASN A 253 -18.07 -5.27 -15.04
C ASN A 253 -17.18 -4.03 -15.09
N VAL A 254 -15.85 -4.20 -14.97
CA VAL A 254 -14.88 -3.09 -15.11
C VAL A 254 -15.00 -2.43 -16.49
N ILE A 255 -14.95 -3.21 -17.57
CA ILE A 255 -15.07 -2.68 -18.95
C ILE A 255 -16.42 -1.98 -19.14
N LYS A 256 -17.52 -2.58 -18.64
CA LYS A 256 -18.87 -1.98 -18.73
C LYS A 256 -18.91 -0.62 -18.02
N ALA A 257 -18.36 -0.54 -16.81
CA ALA A 257 -18.28 0.71 -16.04
C ALA A 257 -17.46 1.77 -16.78
N LYS A 258 -16.30 1.41 -17.35
CA LYS A 258 -15.47 2.34 -18.14
C LYS A 258 -16.19 2.90 -19.36
N LYS A 259 -16.87 2.04 -20.13
CA LYS A 259 -17.65 2.47 -21.30
C LYS A 259 -18.80 3.40 -20.96
N ALA A 260 -19.34 3.30 -19.75
CA ALA A 260 -20.40 4.18 -19.26
C ALA A 260 -19.86 5.50 -18.65
N SER A 261 -18.55 5.62 -18.44
CA SER A 261 -17.93 6.81 -17.83
C SER A 261 -17.74 7.94 -18.84
N ASN A 262 -17.73 9.18 -18.34
CA ASN A 262 -17.37 10.37 -19.13
C ASN A 262 -15.89 10.35 -19.61
N GLU A 263 -15.08 9.42 -19.09
CA GLU A 263 -13.68 9.25 -19.44
C GLU A 263 -13.47 8.34 -20.66
N TRP A 264 -14.50 7.62 -21.13
CA TRP A 264 -14.34 6.63 -22.19
C TRP A 264 -13.72 7.21 -23.46
N GLU A 265 -14.39 8.17 -24.08
CA GLU A 265 -13.94 8.76 -25.36
C GLU A 265 -12.68 9.62 -25.20
N ILE A 266 -12.52 10.27 -24.04
CA ILE A 266 -11.38 11.16 -23.80
C ILE A 266 -10.11 10.42 -23.42
N TYR A 267 -10.22 9.21 -22.86
CA TYR A 267 -9.10 8.45 -22.32
C TYR A 267 -9.10 6.99 -22.78
N TYR A 268 -9.98 6.14 -22.23
CA TYR A 268 -9.88 4.67 -22.39
C TYR A 268 -9.98 4.18 -23.84
N ALA A 269 -10.82 4.82 -24.67
CA ALA A 269 -10.98 4.47 -26.08
C ALA A 269 -9.70 4.65 -26.90
N LYS A 270 -8.71 5.40 -26.38
CA LYS A 270 -7.41 5.64 -27.02
C LYS A 270 -6.38 4.54 -26.74
N PHE A 271 -6.67 3.59 -25.86
CA PHE A 271 -5.77 2.51 -25.47
C PHE A 271 -6.27 1.13 -25.92
N ASN A 272 -5.35 0.15 -25.93
CA ASN A 272 -5.72 -1.26 -25.90
C ASN A 272 -5.87 -1.67 -24.44
N LEU A 273 -7.06 -2.09 -24.02
CA LEU A 273 -7.27 -2.50 -22.63
C LEU A 273 -6.63 -3.87 -22.40
N ALA A 274 -5.54 -3.89 -21.63
CA ALA A 274 -4.83 -5.09 -21.24
C ALA A 274 -5.39 -5.62 -19.91
N VAL A 275 -5.46 -6.94 -19.80
CA VAL A 275 -5.97 -7.61 -18.60
C VAL A 275 -5.02 -8.75 -18.26
N PRO A 276 -4.42 -8.73 -17.05
CA PRO A 276 -3.59 -9.84 -16.62
C PRO A 276 -4.45 -11.09 -16.34
N ASP A 277 -3.86 -12.28 -16.51
CA ASP A 277 -4.53 -13.54 -16.17
C ASP A 277 -4.81 -13.68 -14.66
N TYR A 278 -4.02 -13.00 -13.83
CA TYR A 278 -4.05 -13.08 -12.38
C TYR A 278 -4.09 -11.68 -11.75
N PHE A 279 -4.73 -11.57 -10.59
CA PHE A 279 -4.59 -10.38 -9.75
C PHE A 279 -3.13 -10.21 -9.27
N PRO A 280 -2.72 -8.99 -8.88
CA PRO A 280 -1.42 -8.79 -8.24
C PRO A 280 -1.30 -9.65 -6.98
N ALA A 281 -0.08 -10.05 -6.62
CA ALA A 281 0.17 -10.92 -5.47
C ALA A 281 -0.46 -10.40 -4.17
N PHE A 282 -0.47 -9.08 -4.00
CA PHE A 282 -1.13 -8.37 -2.92
C PHE A 282 -1.54 -6.97 -3.39
N PHE A 283 -2.47 -6.36 -2.67
CA PHE A 283 -2.99 -5.02 -2.95
C PHE A 283 -2.96 -4.10 -1.72
N GLY A 284 -2.31 -4.54 -0.65
CA GLY A 284 -2.18 -3.80 0.60
C GLY A 284 -0.92 -4.19 1.34
N PHE A 285 -0.23 -3.19 1.90
CA PHE A 285 0.95 -3.34 2.75
C PHE A 285 0.85 -2.32 3.88
N LYS A 286 0.86 -2.80 5.13
CA LYS A 286 0.80 -1.98 6.35
C LYS A 286 1.81 -2.46 7.37
N MET A 287 2.18 -1.59 8.31
CA MET A 287 3.05 -1.93 9.43
C MET A 287 2.47 -1.34 10.70
N ASP A 288 2.50 -2.13 11.78
CA ASP A 288 2.15 -1.70 13.13
C ASP A 288 3.13 -2.36 14.10
N GLY A 289 3.91 -1.54 14.79
CA GLY A 289 5.00 -1.99 15.65
C GLY A 289 6.03 -2.87 14.93
N ASP A 290 6.13 -4.13 15.35
CA ASP A 290 7.06 -5.14 14.81
C ASP A 290 6.39 -6.07 13.78
N ARG A 291 5.17 -5.73 13.33
CA ARG A 291 4.38 -6.55 12.41
C ARG A 291 4.24 -5.90 11.05
N ILE A 292 4.31 -6.74 10.03
CA ILE A 292 4.00 -6.44 8.64
C ILE A 292 2.69 -7.13 8.29
N TYR A 293 1.78 -6.40 7.65
CA TYR A 293 0.50 -6.91 7.16
C TYR A 293 0.46 -6.78 5.65
N VAL A 294 0.17 -7.89 4.97
CA VAL A 294 -0.01 -7.93 3.51
C VAL A 294 -1.40 -8.46 3.20
N VAL A 295 -2.18 -7.73 2.40
CA VAL A 295 -3.54 -8.12 2.01
C VAL A 295 -3.52 -8.73 0.61
N THR A 296 -3.98 -9.98 0.48
CA THR A 296 -3.91 -10.75 -0.76
C THR A 296 -5.29 -10.88 -1.45
N PRO A 297 -5.34 -11.16 -2.76
CA PRO A 297 -6.60 -11.43 -3.46
C PRO A 297 -7.31 -12.74 -3.06
N ALA A 298 -6.69 -13.57 -2.21
CA ALA A 298 -7.32 -14.81 -1.77
C ALA A 298 -8.58 -14.47 -0.95
N LEU A 299 -9.69 -15.09 -1.30
CA LEU A 299 -11.02 -14.76 -0.77
C LEU A 299 -11.68 -16.03 -0.22
N LYS A 300 -12.23 -15.95 1.00
CA LYS A 300 -13.04 -17.01 1.62
C LYS A 300 -14.31 -16.42 2.21
N GLY A 301 -15.45 -16.78 1.62
CA GLY A 301 -16.69 -16.02 1.87
C GLY A 301 -16.51 -14.60 1.34
N ASP A 302 -16.73 -13.61 2.19
CA ASP A 302 -16.63 -12.18 1.83
C ASP A 302 -15.39 -11.50 2.44
N LEU A 303 -14.42 -12.28 2.93
CA LEU A 303 -13.23 -11.78 3.60
C LEU A 303 -11.96 -12.17 2.83
N TYR A 304 -11.11 -11.18 2.55
CA TYR A 304 -9.81 -11.36 1.94
C TYR A 304 -8.76 -11.78 2.99
N GLU A 305 -7.74 -12.51 2.53
CA GLU A 305 -6.63 -12.94 3.37
C GLU A 305 -5.71 -11.79 3.73
N ILE A 306 -5.35 -11.70 5.01
CA ILE A 306 -4.24 -10.94 5.53
C ILE A 306 -3.16 -11.93 5.97
N ILE A 307 -1.96 -11.76 5.44
CA ILE A 307 -0.74 -12.44 5.90
C ILE A 307 -0.04 -11.49 6.87
N VAL A 308 0.17 -11.95 8.10
CA VAL A 308 0.92 -11.21 9.13
C VAL A 308 2.31 -11.80 9.24
N MET A 309 3.33 -10.96 9.22
CA MET A 309 4.73 -11.34 9.36
C MET A 309 5.41 -10.49 10.43
N ASN A 310 6.53 -10.98 10.97
CA ASN A 310 7.45 -10.11 11.70
C ASN A 310 8.35 -9.32 10.71
N LEU A 311 9.23 -8.46 11.23
CA LEU A 311 10.11 -7.61 10.41
C LEU A 311 11.15 -8.41 9.59
N GLU A 312 11.48 -9.64 9.97
CA GLU A 312 12.34 -10.55 9.21
C GLU A 312 11.57 -11.33 8.12
N GLY A 313 10.25 -11.13 8.01
CA GLY A 313 9.40 -11.80 7.05
C GLY A 313 8.94 -13.19 7.45
N LYS A 314 9.16 -13.63 8.70
CA LYS A 314 8.57 -14.88 9.20
C LYS A 314 7.06 -14.71 9.31
N ILE A 315 6.30 -15.55 8.62
CA ILE A 315 4.84 -15.59 8.73
C ILE A 315 4.44 -15.96 10.15
N LEU A 316 3.68 -15.08 10.78
CA LEU A 316 3.08 -15.23 12.10
C LEU A 316 1.64 -15.70 12.00
N ASP A 317 0.90 -15.30 10.96
CA ASP A 317 -0.49 -15.68 10.75
C ASP A 317 -0.93 -15.56 9.28
N LYS A 318 -1.97 -16.31 8.91
CA LYS A 318 -2.74 -16.15 7.67
C LYS A 318 -4.23 -16.27 7.98
N SER A 319 -4.96 -15.18 7.83
CA SER A 319 -6.37 -15.12 8.22
C SER A 319 -7.23 -14.42 7.18
N PHE A 320 -8.43 -14.94 6.93
CA PHE A 320 -9.43 -14.27 6.09
C PHE A 320 -10.25 -13.31 6.94
N CYS A 321 -9.76 -12.08 7.07
CA CYS A 321 -10.33 -11.06 7.98
C CYS A 321 -10.49 -9.67 7.34
N PHE A 322 -9.95 -9.43 6.14
CA PHE A 322 -10.07 -8.12 5.49
C PHE A 322 -11.43 -7.97 4.79
N PRO A 323 -12.29 -7.02 5.20
CA PRO A 323 -13.69 -6.98 4.76
C PRO A 323 -13.95 -6.07 3.55
N ILE A 324 -12.94 -5.35 3.06
CA ILE A 324 -13.14 -4.25 2.11
C ILE A 324 -12.93 -4.77 0.69
N GLN A 325 -13.87 -4.49 -0.21
CA GLN A 325 -13.73 -4.81 -1.62
C GLN A 325 -12.56 -3.99 -2.22
N PRO A 326 -11.50 -4.63 -2.75
CA PRO A 326 -10.36 -3.92 -3.31
C PRO A 326 -10.68 -3.23 -4.63
N ASN A 327 -10.05 -2.08 -4.83
CA ASN A 327 -9.99 -1.42 -6.13
C ASN A 327 -8.63 -1.73 -6.80
N TYR A 328 -8.61 -2.72 -7.68
CA TYR A 328 -7.43 -3.14 -8.43
C TYR A 328 -7.02 -2.19 -9.57
N GLU A 329 -7.85 -1.20 -9.90
CA GLU A 329 -7.49 -0.20 -10.91
C GLU A 329 -6.55 0.86 -10.34
N ASN A 330 -6.60 1.07 -9.02
CA ASN A 330 -5.65 1.93 -8.32
C ASN A 330 -5.46 1.43 -6.87
N PRO A 331 -4.75 0.29 -6.69
CA PRO A 331 -4.61 -0.33 -5.38
C PRO A 331 -3.82 0.55 -4.41
N ALA A 332 -2.91 1.39 -4.93
CA ALA A 332 -2.14 2.32 -4.11
C ALA A 332 -3.02 3.42 -3.47
N LEU A 333 -3.94 4.04 -4.23
CA LEU A 333 -4.94 4.96 -3.66
C LEU A 333 -5.93 4.23 -2.74
N PHE A 334 -6.37 3.05 -3.14
CA PHE A 334 -7.26 2.23 -2.30
C PHE A 334 -6.66 1.95 -0.92
N SER A 335 -5.35 1.67 -0.86
CA SER A 335 -4.66 1.38 0.40
C SER A 335 -4.65 2.55 1.39
N LEU A 336 -5.00 3.78 0.97
CA LEU A 336 -5.16 4.92 1.87
C LEU A 336 -6.49 4.93 2.62
N SER A 337 -7.49 4.17 2.15
CA SER A 337 -8.85 4.15 2.72
C SER A 337 -8.99 3.34 4.02
N TYR A 338 -7.94 2.61 4.40
CA TYR A 338 -7.89 1.81 5.62
C TYR A 338 -6.49 1.82 6.24
N ASP A 339 -6.44 1.44 7.50
CA ASP A 339 -5.21 1.10 8.21
C ASP A 339 -5.40 -0.11 9.11
N ILE A 340 -4.32 -0.63 9.70
CA ILE A 340 -4.34 -1.78 10.60
C ILE A 340 -3.59 -1.44 11.89
N GLU A 341 -4.26 -1.54 13.04
CA GLU A 341 -3.63 -1.45 14.36
C GLU A 341 -4.04 -2.67 15.19
N LYS A 342 -3.08 -3.37 15.82
CA LYS A 342 -3.32 -4.47 16.77
C LYS A 342 -4.28 -5.54 16.23
N ASN A 343 -4.05 -5.98 14.98
CA ASN A 343 -4.93 -6.91 14.27
C ASN A 343 -6.39 -6.41 14.16
N GLN A 344 -6.61 -5.12 14.02
CA GLN A 344 -7.91 -4.56 13.68
C GLN A 344 -7.82 -3.78 12.37
N VAL A 345 -8.70 -4.08 11.42
CA VAL A 345 -8.84 -3.30 10.20
C VAL A 345 -9.74 -2.11 10.50
N VAL A 346 -9.24 -0.91 10.26
CA VAL A 346 -9.97 0.34 10.48
C VAL A 346 -10.11 1.07 9.17
N TRP A 347 -11.33 1.42 8.77
CA TRP A 347 -11.60 2.11 7.52
C TRP A 347 -12.76 3.06 7.65
N TYR A 348 -12.87 3.98 6.69
CA TYR A 348 -14.05 4.82 6.56
C TYR A 348 -14.82 4.47 5.28
N VAL A 349 -16.13 4.66 5.32
CA VAL A 349 -17.02 4.47 4.17
C VAL A 349 -18.12 5.53 4.19
N TYR A 350 -18.57 5.97 3.02
CA TYR A 350 -19.72 6.85 2.91
C TYR A 350 -21.02 6.03 2.98
N ASN A 351 -21.94 6.43 3.83
CA ASN A 351 -23.27 5.83 3.94
C ASN A 351 -24.29 6.70 3.21
N ASP A 352 -24.69 6.29 2.01
CA ASP A 352 -25.64 7.05 1.17
C ASP A 352 -26.98 7.30 1.87
N ALA A 353 -27.48 6.36 2.69
CA ALA A 353 -28.77 6.50 3.36
C ALA A 353 -28.74 7.52 4.51
N LYS A 354 -27.57 7.72 5.13
CA LYS A 354 -27.36 8.70 6.21
C LYS A 354 -26.72 10.00 5.72
N GLU A 355 -26.32 10.04 4.46
CA GLU A 355 -25.54 11.11 3.83
C GLU A 355 -24.29 11.50 4.63
N SER A 356 -23.67 10.54 5.32
CA SER A 356 -22.55 10.78 6.23
C SER A 356 -21.49 9.69 6.10
N TYR A 357 -20.24 10.02 6.44
CA TYR A 357 -19.21 8.99 6.60
C TYR A 357 -19.38 8.21 7.89
N GLU A 358 -18.89 6.98 7.90
CA GLU A 358 -18.83 6.10 9.06
C GLU A 358 -17.41 5.56 9.23
N LEU A 359 -16.94 5.44 10.47
CA LEU A 359 -15.76 4.69 10.85
C LEU A 359 -16.16 3.26 11.15
N HIS A 360 -15.50 2.31 10.53
CA HIS A 360 -15.71 0.89 10.73
C HIS A 360 -14.43 0.28 11.29
N ILE A 361 -14.55 -0.54 12.34
CA ILE A 361 -13.42 -1.25 12.95
C ILE A 361 -13.77 -2.72 13.08
N ARG A 362 -12.90 -3.59 12.57
CA ARG A 362 -13.04 -5.04 12.64
C ARG A 362 -11.82 -5.69 13.25
#